data_AF-A0A1B2RA64-F1
#
_entry.id   AF-A0A1B2RA64-F1
#
_cell.length_a   1.000
_cell.length_b   1.000
_cell.length_c   1.000
_cell.angle_alpha   90.00
_cell.angle_beta   90.00
_cell.angle_gamma   90.00
#
_symmetry.space_group_name_H-M   'P 1'
#
loop_
_entity.id
_entity.type
_entity.pdbx_description
1 polymer ?
#
loop_
_entity_poly.entity_id
_entity_poly.type
_entity_poly.pdbx_seq_one_letter_code
_entity_poly.pdbx_strand_id
1 'polypeptide(L)'
;MYVPPAFREEDLSTIHRAMREARLIQLVTAGPDGLMATPLPMLLAADEGEQGVLYGHMARANPHWRAAITGEALAIFMGPDAYVSPSWYASKARDGKVVPTWNYLAVHAYGPVEFFDDAQRLLQVVSGLTDRQEAARDEPWSVSDAPPDYVASMLRGIVGIRLPIARIDAKRKMSQNRSTEDRAGVMAGLAASEDPMDRAAAALIPK
;
A
#
# COMPACT_ATOMS: atom_id res chain seq x y z
N MET A 1 6.01 -5.08 11.86
CA MET A 1 6.72 -3.77 11.78
C MET A 1 6.89 -3.18 13.18
N TYR A 2 7.98 -2.47 13.49
CA TYR A 2 8.07 -1.71 14.75
C TYR A 2 7.26 -0.41 14.67
N VAL A 3 6.18 -0.34 15.46
CA VAL A 3 5.21 0.76 15.48
C VAL A 3 5.10 1.37 16.88
N PRO A 4 5.90 2.41 17.20
CA PRO A 4 5.76 3.17 18.44
C PRO A 4 4.33 3.72 18.61
N PRO A 5 3.81 3.84 19.84
CA PRO A 5 2.44 4.31 20.09
C PRO A 5 2.10 5.64 19.39
N ALA A 6 3.03 6.60 19.38
CA ALA A 6 2.81 7.92 18.76
C ALA A 6 2.60 7.88 17.24
N PHE A 7 2.95 6.78 16.57
CA PHE A 7 2.87 6.62 15.11
C PHE A 7 1.96 5.47 14.69
N ARG A 8 1.32 4.80 15.65
CA ARG A 8 0.42 3.69 15.36
C ARG A 8 -0.90 4.25 14.83
N GLU A 9 -1.35 3.67 13.73
CA GLU A 9 -2.71 3.89 13.23
C GLU A 9 -3.53 2.65 13.55
N GLU A 10 -4.67 2.83 14.22
CA GLU A 10 -5.55 1.74 14.67
C GLU A 10 -6.96 1.87 14.07
N ASP A 11 -7.29 3.02 13.47
CA ASP A 11 -8.57 3.19 12.77
C ASP A 11 -8.54 2.43 11.43
N LEU A 12 -9.28 1.32 11.38
CA LEU A 12 -9.35 0.45 10.20
C LEU A 12 -9.83 1.20 8.95
N SER A 13 -10.71 2.20 9.09
CA SER A 13 -11.20 2.97 7.96
C SER A 13 -10.10 3.81 7.31
N THR A 14 -9.25 4.46 8.13
CA THR A 14 -8.05 5.18 7.69
C THR A 14 -7.01 4.23 7.11
N ILE A 15 -6.80 3.07 7.71
CA ILE A 15 -5.89 2.03 7.20
C ILE A 15 -6.32 1.57 5.80
N HIS A 16 -7.59 1.18 5.64
CA HIS A 16 -8.15 0.73 4.37
C HIS A 16 -8.08 1.80 3.29
N ARG A 17 -8.28 3.07 3.67
CA ARG A 17 -8.07 4.19 2.75
C ARG A 17 -6.62 4.28 2.28
N ALA A 18 -5.66 4.18 3.19
CA ALA A 18 -4.23 4.16 2.85
C ALA A 18 -3.87 2.97 1.94
N MET A 19 -4.42 1.79 2.21
CA MET A 19 -4.22 0.60 1.39
C MET A 19 -4.78 0.77 -0.02
N ARG A 20 -5.95 1.39 -0.17
CA ARG A 20 -6.51 1.73 -1.48
C ARG A 20 -5.62 2.74 -2.21
N GLU A 21 -5.21 3.81 -1.56
CA GLU A 21 -4.41 4.88 -2.18
C GLU A 21 -3.01 4.41 -2.65
N ALA A 22 -2.50 3.29 -2.12
CA ALA A 22 -1.26 2.69 -2.58
C ALA A 22 -1.36 2.21 -4.04
N ARG A 23 -0.29 2.43 -4.81
CA ARG A 23 -0.28 2.14 -6.26
C ARG A 23 0.13 0.70 -6.57
N LEU A 24 1.30 0.31 -6.07
CA LEU A 24 1.91 -0.99 -6.35
C LEU A 24 2.33 -1.62 -5.02
N ILE A 25 1.81 -2.80 -4.74
CA ILE A 25 1.93 -3.48 -3.45
C ILE A 25 3.04 -4.52 -3.58
N GLN A 26 3.90 -4.61 -2.57
CA GLN A 26 4.90 -5.68 -2.51
C GLN A 26 4.29 -6.88 -1.80
N LEU A 27 3.96 -7.93 -2.55
CA LEU A 27 3.65 -9.23 -1.96
C LEU A 27 4.96 -9.97 -1.67
N VAL A 28 5.17 -10.34 -0.42
CA VAL A 28 6.35 -11.05 0.06
C VAL A 28 5.93 -12.38 0.66
N THR A 29 6.59 -13.46 0.27
CA THR A 29 6.47 -14.78 0.91
C THR A 29 7.86 -15.30 1.27
N ALA A 30 7.90 -16.14 2.31
CA ALA A 30 9.10 -16.87 2.69
C ALA A 30 8.93 -18.34 2.33
N GLY A 31 10.00 -18.97 1.84
CA GLY A 31 10.06 -20.40 1.56
C GLY A 31 11.42 -20.99 1.92
N PRO A 32 11.62 -22.30 1.71
CA PRO A 32 12.90 -22.96 1.94
C PRO A 32 14.05 -22.35 1.11
N ASP A 33 13.74 -21.80 -0.06
CA ASP A 33 14.72 -21.18 -0.97
C ASP A 33 14.95 -19.68 -0.69
N GLY A 34 14.34 -19.14 0.37
CA GLY A 34 14.47 -17.73 0.78
C GLY A 34 13.21 -16.91 0.54
N LEU A 35 13.38 -15.58 0.47
CA LEU A 35 12.29 -14.64 0.28
C LEU A 35 12.01 -14.42 -1.21
N MET A 36 10.72 -14.36 -1.55
CA MET A 36 10.27 -13.87 -2.85
C MET A 36 9.45 -12.60 -2.66
N ALA A 37 9.65 -11.62 -3.53
CA ALA A 37 8.89 -10.38 -3.54
C ALA A 37 8.40 -10.10 -4.96
N THR A 38 7.09 -9.88 -5.12
CA THR A 38 6.49 -9.48 -6.40
C THR A 38 5.74 -8.16 -6.22
N PRO A 39 6.12 -7.08 -6.94
CA PRO A 39 5.31 -5.88 -7.07
C PRO A 39 4.08 -6.18 -7.92
N LEU A 40 2.88 -5.93 -7.38
CA LEU A 40 1.63 -6.09 -8.13
C LEU A 40 0.50 -5.21 -7.56
N PRO A 41 -0.49 -4.82 -8.39
CA PRO A 41 -1.72 -4.19 -7.89
C PRO A 41 -2.56 -5.19 -7.07
N MET A 42 -3.12 -4.73 -5.95
CA MET A 42 -4.08 -5.52 -5.17
C MET A 42 -5.35 -4.71 -4.89
N LEU A 43 -6.50 -5.37 -4.98
CA LEU A 43 -7.78 -4.88 -4.50
C LEU A 43 -7.98 -5.27 -3.05
N LEU A 44 -8.60 -4.37 -2.30
CA LEU A 44 -9.08 -4.64 -0.95
C LEU A 44 -10.60 -4.84 -1.00
N ALA A 45 -11.06 -6.05 -0.73
CA ALA A 45 -12.45 -6.36 -0.38
C ALA A 45 -12.61 -6.12 1.13
N ALA A 46 -13.00 -4.89 1.49
CA ALA A 46 -13.04 -4.43 2.88
C ALA A 46 -14.18 -5.06 3.72
N ASP A 47 -15.19 -5.59 3.03
CA ASP A 47 -16.39 -6.22 3.58
C ASP A 47 -16.25 -7.75 3.73
N GLU A 48 -15.13 -8.33 3.28
CA GLU A 48 -14.82 -9.76 3.47
C GLU A 48 -13.90 -9.97 4.70
N GLY A 49 -14.35 -10.77 5.66
CA GLY A 49 -13.59 -11.06 6.87
C GLY A 49 -13.51 -9.88 7.86
N GLU A 50 -12.73 -10.03 8.92
CA GLU A 50 -12.66 -9.01 10.00
C GLU A 50 -11.83 -7.79 9.60
N GLN A 51 -10.73 -8.00 8.86
CA GLN A 51 -9.78 -6.95 8.47
C GLN A 51 -9.77 -6.68 6.95
N GLY A 52 -10.61 -7.37 6.19
CA GLY A 52 -10.63 -7.35 4.72
C GLY A 52 -9.89 -8.54 4.10
N VAL A 53 -10.08 -8.73 2.80
CA VAL A 53 -9.35 -9.68 1.96
C VAL A 53 -8.68 -8.95 0.81
N LEU A 54 -7.42 -9.30 0.52
CA LEU A 54 -6.70 -8.78 -0.62
C LEU A 54 -6.81 -9.72 -1.82
N TYR A 55 -7.05 -9.16 -2.98
CA TYR A 55 -7.09 -9.88 -4.26
C TYR A 55 -6.12 -9.26 -5.26
N GLY A 56 -5.42 -10.09 -6.02
CA GLY A 56 -4.53 -9.63 -7.09
C GLY A 56 -4.31 -10.73 -8.11
N HIS A 57 -3.44 -10.46 -9.08
CA HIS A 57 -3.00 -11.49 -10.01
C HIS A 57 -1.53 -11.28 -10.38
N MET A 58 -0.90 -12.33 -10.89
CA MET A 58 0.42 -12.28 -11.49
C MET A 58 0.48 -13.12 -12.75
N ALA A 59 1.49 -12.91 -13.59
CA ALA A 59 1.72 -13.76 -14.74
C ALA A 59 1.94 -15.22 -14.31
N ARG A 60 1.34 -16.18 -15.02
CA ARG A 60 1.50 -17.61 -14.74
C ARG A 60 2.96 -18.08 -14.83
N ALA A 61 3.79 -17.38 -15.60
CA ALA A 61 5.23 -17.64 -15.69
C ALA A 61 6.04 -17.17 -14.47
N ASN A 62 5.48 -16.34 -13.59
CA ASN A 62 6.16 -15.93 -12.36
C ASN A 62 6.28 -17.14 -11.42
N PRO A 63 7.49 -17.55 -10.98
CA PRO A 63 7.65 -18.73 -10.15
C PRO A 63 7.08 -18.57 -8.72
N HIS A 64 6.76 -17.35 -8.28
CA HIS A 64 6.30 -17.06 -6.91
C HIS A 64 5.07 -17.90 -6.52
N TRP A 65 4.08 -18.06 -7.41
CA TRP A 65 2.87 -18.81 -7.07
C TRP A 65 3.06 -20.33 -6.94
N ARG A 66 4.22 -20.85 -7.38
CA ARG A 66 4.59 -22.28 -7.29
C ARG A 66 5.54 -22.58 -6.14
N ALA A 67 6.13 -21.54 -5.54
CA ALA A 67 7.08 -21.71 -4.46
C ALA A 67 6.38 -22.29 -3.22
N ALA A 68 7.10 -23.14 -2.48
CA ALA A 68 6.64 -23.56 -1.16
C ALA A 68 6.68 -22.38 -0.20
N ILE A 69 5.58 -22.15 0.52
CA ILE A 69 5.45 -21.03 1.45
C ILE A 69 5.47 -21.53 2.88
N THR A 70 6.26 -20.85 3.71
CA THR A 70 6.36 -21.06 5.15
C THR A 70 5.69 -19.90 5.87
N GLY A 71 4.62 -20.17 6.61
CA GLY A 71 3.92 -19.18 7.42
C GLY A 71 3.03 -18.24 6.60
N GLU A 72 2.92 -16.99 7.07
CA GLU A 72 2.08 -15.95 6.46
C GLU A 72 2.82 -15.23 5.31
N ALA A 73 2.05 -14.80 4.31
CA ALA A 73 2.49 -13.79 3.37
C ALA A 73 2.40 -12.39 3.99
N LEU A 74 3.17 -11.44 3.43
CA LEU A 74 3.17 -10.03 3.78
C LEU A 74 2.88 -9.19 2.53
N ALA A 75 1.82 -8.39 2.56
CA ALA A 75 1.55 -7.34 1.59
C ALA A 75 1.94 -5.97 2.17
N ILE A 76 2.87 -5.26 1.51
CA ILE A 76 3.38 -3.95 1.93
C ILE A 76 2.76 -2.85 1.07
N PHE A 77 2.05 -1.95 1.71
CA PHE A 77 1.45 -0.76 1.13
C PHE A 77 2.25 0.46 1.59
N MET A 78 2.80 1.21 0.64
CA MET A 78 3.49 2.47 0.91
C MET A 78 2.62 3.64 0.48
N GLY A 79 2.38 4.58 1.39
CA GLY A 79 1.78 5.87 1.12
C GLY A 79 2.84 6.95 0.96
N PRO A 80 2.45 8.24 1.06
CA PRO A 80 3.40 9.34 0.94
C PRO A 80 4.50 9.29 1.99
N ASP A 81 5.71 9.61 1.55
CA ASP A 81 6.89 9.77 2.38
C ASP A 81 7.65 11.03 2.00
N ALA A 82 8.44 11.54 2.94
CA ALA A 82 9.24 12.74 2.74
C ALA A 82 10.39 12.82 3.74
N TYR A 83 11.52 13.34 3.28
CA TYR A 83 12.61 13.74 4.15
C TYR A 83 12.23 15.00 4.94
N VAL A 84 12.46 14.98 6.25
CA VAL A 84 12.22 16.11 7.15
C VAL A 84 13.55 16.75 7.53
N SER A 85 13.77 17.96 7.01
CA SER A 85 14.95 18.76 7.31
C SER A 85 14.88 19.35 8.72
N PRO A 86 15.94 19.22 9.53
CA PRO A 86 16.01 19.87 10.85
C PRO A 86 15.94 21.39 10.79
N SER A 87 16.25 21.98 9.63
CA SER A 87 16.18 23.42 9.42
C SER A 87 14.77 24.00 9.47
N TRP A 88 13.74 23.16 9.39
CA TRP A 88 12.33 23.58 9.48
C TRP A 88 11.80 23.63 10.91
N TYR A 89 12.52 23.05 11.88
CA TYR A 89 12.07 23.05 13.27
C TYR A 89 12.33 24.40 13.93
N ALA A 90 11.29 24.99 14.55
CA ALA A 90 11.44 26.19 15.36
C ALA A 90 12.38 25.95 16.56
N SER A 91 12.38 24.73 17.10
CA SER A 91 13.29 24.30 18.17
C SER A 91 14.78 24.42 17.80
N LYS A 92 15.14 24.35 16.52
CA LYS A 92 16.54 24.54 16.07
C LYS A 92 17.12 25.85 16.58
N ALA A 93 16.35 26.93 16.53
CA ALA A 93 16.79 28.25 17.00
C ALA A 93 16.86 28.35 18.53
N ARG A 94 16.14 27.49 19.26
CA ARG A 94 16.11 27.50 20.74
C ARG A 94 17.30 26.81 21.36
N ASP A 95 17.61 25.59 20.93
CA ASP A 95 18.66 24.77 21.56
C ASP A 95 19.49 23.93 20.57
N GLY A 96 19.14 23.93 19.28
CA GLY A 96 19.83 23.14 18.25
C GLY A 96 19.67 21.63 18.39
N LYS A 97 18.86 21.12 19.32
CA LYS A 97 18.71 19.68 19.62
C LYS A 97 17.73 19.01 18.67
N VAL A 98 18.07 19.04 17.39
CA VAL A 98 17.25 18.52 16.29
C VAL A 98 18.02 17.56 15.40
N VAL A 99 17.33 16.58 14.84
CA VAL A 99 17.92 15.55 13.97
C VAL A 99 17.05 15.32 12.73
N PRO A 100 17.67 14.97 11.59
CA PRO A 100 16.93 14.69 10.36
C PRO A 100 16.11 13.42 10.52
N THR A 101 15.02 13.31 9.77
CA THR A 101 14.20 12.10 9.79
C THR A 101 13.38 11.95 8.52
N TRP A 102 12.61 10.87 8.44
CA TRP A 102 11.60 10.67 7.40
C TRP A 102 10.21 10.64 8.03
N ASN A 103 9.29 11.35 7.40
CA ASN A 103 7.86 11.12 7.55
C ASN A 103 7.43 10.10 6.49
N TYR A 104 6.55 9.17 6.86
CA TYR A 104 6.02 8.17 5.92
C TYR A 104 4.74 7.51 6.45
N LEU A 105 3.94 6.99 5.52
CA LEU A 105 2.81 6.13 5.78
C LEU A 105 3.09 4.73 5.22
N ALA A 106 2.95 3.71 6.05
CA ALA A 106 3.10 2.31 5.64
C ALA A 106 2.06 1.42 6.31
N VAL A 107 1.48 0.49 5.55
CA VAL A 107 0.60 -0.56 6.06
C VAL A 107 1.19 -1.91 5.65
N HIS A 108 1.36 -2.79 6.63
CA HIS A 108 1.76 -4.18 6.41
C HIS A 108 0.57 -5.07 6.75
N ALA A 109 0.02 -5.74 5.75
CA ALA A 109 -1.05 -6.73 5.93
C ALA A 109 -0.46 -8.13 5.85
N TYR A 110 -0.80 -8.98 6.81
CA TYR A 110 -0.29 -10.34 6.95
C TYR A 110 -1.44 -11.33 6.88
N GLY A 111 -1.20 -12.49 6.28
CA GLY A 111 -2.18 -13.57 6.27
C GLY A 111 -1.76 -14.76 5.40
N PRO A 112 -2.53 -15.86 5.43
CA PRO A 112 -2.32 -16.96 4.50
C PRO A 112 -2.59 -16.50 3.06
N VAL A 113 -1.78 -16.96 2.11
CA VAL A 113 -2.00 -16.68 0.69
C VAL A 113 -2.49 -17.93 -0.03
N GLU A 114 -3.53 -17.76 -0.83
CA GLU A 114 -4.09 -18.73 -1.75
C GLU A 114 -3.80 -18.27 -3.18
N PHE A 115 -3.28 -19.18 -4.00
CA PHE A 115 -3.20 -18.99 -5.45
C PHE A 115 -4.30 -19.79 -6.14
N PHE A 116 -4.97 -19.20 -7.12
CA PHE A 116 -6.07 -19.84 -7.83
C PHE A 116 -6.04 -19.53 -9.33
N ASP A 117 -6.63 -20.38 -10.15
CA ASP A 117 -6.75 -20.18 -11.60
C ASP A 117 -8.17 -20.33 -12.16
N ASP A 118 -9.17 -20.29 -11.27
CA ASP A 118 -10.57 -20.18 -11.67
C ASP A 118 -10.82 -18.92 -12.49
N ALA A 119 -11.34 -19.11 -13.72
CA ALA A 119 -11.48 -18.04 -14.70
C ALA A 119 -12.50 -16.97 -14.26
N GLN A 120 -13.57 -17.35 -13.55
CA GLN A 120 -14.60 -16.40 -13.11
C GLN A 120 -14.07 -15.51 -11.99
N ARG A 121 -13.39 -16.08 -11.00
CA ARG A 121 -12.70 -15.33 -9.95
C ARG A 121 -11.61 -14.42 -10.53
N LEU A 122 -10.83 -14.91 -11.49
CA LEU A 122 -9.81 -14.10 -12.17
C LEU A 122 -10.42 -12.91 -12.90
N LEU A 123 -11.52 -13.11 -13.61
CA LEU A 123 -12.24 -12.02 -14.28
C LEU A 123 -12.70 -10.95 -13.28
N GLN A 124 -13.24 -11.34 -12.13
CA GLN A 124 -13.63 -10.40 -11.08
C GLN A 124 -12.46 -9.55 -10.58
N VAL A 125 -11.28 -10.18 -10.38
CA VAL A 125 -10.07 -9.45 -9.96
C VAL A 125 -9.60 -8.47 -11.03
N VAL A 126 -9.52 -8.90 -12.29
CA VAL A 126 -9.07 -8.04 -13.39
C VAL A 126 -10.05 -6.88 -13.60
N SER A 127 -11.36 -7.15 -13.65
CA SER A 127 -12.38 -6.10 -13.79
C SER A 127 -12.33 -5.10 -12.64
N GLY A 128 -12.27 -5.56 -11.38
CA GLY A 128 -12.21 -4.64 -10.23
C GLY A 128 -10.94 -3.78 -10.22
N LEU A 129 -9.80 -4.34 -10.65
CA LEU A 129 -8.55 -3.59 -10.78
C LEU A 129 -8.66 -2.55 -11.89
N THR A 130 -9.21 -2.93 -13.04
CA THR A 130 -9.48 -2.01 -14.16
C THR A 130 -10.39 -0.88 -13.71
N ASP A 131 -11.57 -1.19 -13.16
CA ASP A 131 -12.54 -0.19 -12.70
C ASP A 131 -11.89 0.81 -11.74
N ARG A 132 -11.06 0.32 -10.82
CA ARG A 132 -10.31 1.17 -9.89
C ARG A 132 -9.32 2.12 -10.58
N GLN A 133 -8.58 1.64 -11.57
CA GLN A 133 -7.54 2.43 -12.26
C GLN A 133 -8.11 3.37 -13.32
N GLU A 134 -9.28 3.06 -13.85
CA GLU A 134 -9.97 3.82 -14.89
C GLU A 134 -10.95 4.85 -14.31
N ALA A 135 -11.33 4.73 -13.03
CA ALA A 135 -12.36 5.55 -12.36
C ALA A 135 -12.19 7.08 -12.50
N ALA A 136 -10.96 7.56 -12.68
CA ALA A 136 -10.66 9.00 -12.79
C ALA A 136 -10.55 9.49 -14.25
N ARG A 137 -10.79 8.64 -15.25
CA ARG A 137 -10.68 9.00 -16.66
C ARG A 137 -12.01 9.49 -17.22
N ASP A 138 -11.94 10.42 -18.15
CA ASP A 138 -13.12 10.96 -18.84
C ASP A 138 -13.82 9.88 -19.68
N GLU A 139 -13.05 8.99 -20.29
CA GLU A 139 -13.51 7.84 -21.07
C GLU A 139 -12.90 6.55 -20.49
N PRO A 140 -13.50 5.96 -19.44
CA PRO A 140 -12.95 4.78 -18.78
C PRO A 140 -13.05 3.54 -19.68
N TRP A 141 -11.96 2.77 -19.79
CA TRP A 141 -11.96 1.48 -20.47
C TRP A 141 -12.46 0.38 -19.53
N SER A 142 -13.33 -0.51 -19.98
CA SER A 142 -13.76 -1.68 -19.23
C SER A 142 -13.23 -2.98 -19.83
N VAL A 143 -13.05 -4.00 -19.00
CA VAL A 143 -12.68 -5.35 -19.48
C VAL A 143 -13.69 -5.87 -20.51
N SER A 144 -14.96 -5.50 -20.39
CA SER A 144 -16.00 -5.89 -21.36
C SER A 144 -15.92 -5.18 -22.71
N ASP A 145 -15.06 -4.15 -22.85
CA ASP A 145 -14.80 -3.51 -24.15
C ASP A 145 -13.91 -4.39 -25.05
N ALA A 146 -13.19 -5.35 -24.46
CA ALA A 146 -12.42 -6.34 -25.22
C ALA A 146 -13.29 -7.54 -25.66
N PRO A 147 -12.98 -8.17 -26.81
CA PRO A 147 -13.68 -9.37 -27.25
C PRO A 147 -13.64 -10.51 -26.20
N PRO A 148 -14.77 -11.20 -25.93
CA PRO A 148 -14.83 -12.24 -24.90
C PRO A 148 -13.80 -13.36 -25.05
N ASP A 149 -13.57 -13.83 -26.28
CA ASP A 149 -12.58 -14.88 -26.57
C ASP A 149 -11.14 -14.42 -26.28
N TYR A 150 -10.86 -13.13 -26.51
CA TYR A 150 -9.57 -12.52 -26.19
C TYR A 150 -9.37 -12.44 -24.68
N VAL A 151 -10.37 -11.96 -23.93
CA VAL A 151 -10.34 -11.92 -22.45
C VAL A 151 -10.12 -13.32 -21.89
N ALA A 152 -10.90 -14.31 -22.33
CA ALA A 152 -10.75 -15.70 -21.90
C ALA A 152 -9.34 -16.25 -22.18
N SER A 153 -8.71 -15.82 -23.28
CA SER A 153 -7.31 -16.19 -23.58
C SER A 153 -6.30 -15.52 -22.64
N MET A 154 -6.48 -14.24 -22.32
CA MET A 154 -5.58 -13.52 -21.42
C MET A 154 -5.68 -14.04 -19.98
N LEU A 155 -6.87 -14.44 -19.51
CA LEU A 155 -7.07 -15.02 -18.17
C LEU A 155 -6.26 -16.32 -17.98
N ARG A 156 -6.07 -17.14 -19.02
CA ARG A 156 -5.20 -18.32 -18.93
C ARG A 156 -3.73 -17.98 -18.68
N GLY A 157 -3.31 -16.77 -19.05
CA GLY A 157 -1.94 -16.27 -18.87
C GLY A 157 -1.61 -15.81 -17.45
N ILE A 158 -2.60 -15.76 -16.54
CA ILE A 158 -2.43 -15.26 -15.18
C ILE A 158 -2.84 -16.29 -14.13
N VAL A 159 -2.45 -16.01 -12.90
CA VAL A 159 -2.82 -16.73 -11.67
C VAL A 159 -3.29 -15.70 -10.65
N GLY A 160 -4.40 -15.98 -10.00
CA GLY A 160 -5.04 -15.14 -9.01
C GLY A 160 -4.41 -15.33 -7.64
N ILE A 161 -4.52 -14.30 -6.82
CA ILE A 161 -3.97 -14.23 -5.46
C ILE A 161 -5.13 -13.83 -4.57
N ARG A 162 -5.32 -14.56 -3.48
CA ARG A 162 -6.23 -14.21 -2.39
C ARG A 162 -5.48 -14.26 -1.07
N LEU A 163 -5.55 -13.19 -0.29
CA LEU A 163 -4.89 -13.08 1.02
C LEU A 163 -5.91 -12.51 2.02
N PRO A 164 -6.61 -13.35 2.79
CA PRO A 164 -7.41 -12.91 3.93
C PRO A 164 -6.50 -12.30 4.99
N ILE A 165 -6.78 -11.06 5.38
CA ILE A 165 -5.91 -10.35 6.31
C ILE A 165 -6.15 -10.86 7.72
N ALA A 166 -5.13 -11.47 8.31
CA ALA A 166 -5.12 -11.98 9.68
C ALA A 166 -4.56 -10.96 10.68
N ARG A 167 -3.63 -10.10 10.22
CA ARG A 167 -3.03 -9.05 11.04
C ARG A 167 -2.65 -7.84 10.20
N ILE A 168 -2.82 -6.65 10.75
CA ILE A 168 -2.34 -5.40 10.17
C ILE A 168 -1.39 -4.69 11.14
N ASP A 169 -0.23 -4.27 10.64
CA ASP A 169 0.58 -3.25 11.28
C ASP A 169 0.52 -1.97 10.43
N ALA A 170 -0.07 -0.90 10.93
CA ALA A 170 -0.12 0.39 10.24
C ALA A 170 0.67 1.46 10.99
N LYS A 171 1.53 2.17 10.25
CA LYS A 171 2.38 3.22 10.79
C LYS A 171 2.22 4.49 9.99
N ARG A 172 1.78 5.54 10.67
CA ARG A 172 1.74 6.90 10.17
C ARG A 172 2.73 7.72 10.97
N LYS A 173 3.94 7.89 10.47
CA LYS A 173 4.95 8.75 11.08
C LYS A 173 4.92 10.09 10.36
N MET A 174 4.19 11.04 10.92
CA MET A 174 3.97 12.38 10.37
C MET A 174 4.28 13.45 11.42
N SER A 175 5.43 13.30 12.10
CA SER A 175 5.94 14.25 13.10
C SER A 175 5.01 14.53 14.30
N GLN A 176 4.08 13.61 14.64
CA GLN A 176 3.10 13.79 15.74
C GLN A 176 3.74 13.89 17.13
N ASN A 177 4.99 13.44 17.27
CA ASN A 177 5.76 13.52 18.50
C ASN A 177 6.48 14.87 18.70
N ARG A 178 6.29 15.83 17.79
CA ARG A 178 6.90 17.16 17.83
C ARG A 178 5.92 18.22 18.31
N SER A 179 6.47 19.37 18.73
CA SER A 179 5.66 20.53 19.10
C SER A 179 4.84 21.04 17.91
N THR A 180 3.74 21.75 18.18
CA THR A 180 2.91 22.37 17.13
C THR A 180 3.70 23.30 16.21
N GLU A 181 4.64 24.08 16.77
CA GLU A 181 5.49 24.97 15.98
C GLU A 181 6.44 24.21 15.05
N ASP A 182 7.06 23.13 15.56
CA ASP A 182 7.93 22.28 14.73
C ASP A 182 7.13 21.60 13.62
N ARG A 183 5.91 21.11 13.91
CA ARG A 183 5.02 20.52 12.90
C ARG A 183 4.64 21.54 11.84
N ALA A 184 4.27 22.76 12.24
CA ALA A 184 3.94 23.84 11.30
C ALA A 184 5.12 24.19 10.38
N GLY A 185 6.34 24.23 10.92
CA GLY A 185 7.56 24.44 10.13
C GLY A 185 7.80 23.34 9.10
N VAL A 186 7.67 22.07 9.51
CA VAL A 186 7.79 20.92 8.58
C VAL A 186 6.70 20.95 7.51
N MET A 187 5.45 21.24 7.88
CA MET A 187 4.33 21.38 6.94
C MET A 187 4.63 22.44 5.89
N ALA A 188 5.08 23.62 6.31
CA ALA A 188 5.39 24.71 5.40
C ALA A 188 6.56 24.35 4.45
N GLY A 189 7.62 23.74 4.99
CA GLY A 189 8.78 23.31 4.21
C GLY A 189 8.41 22.29 3.13
N LEU A 190 7.63 21.27 3.49
CA LEU A 190 7.19 20.24 2.55
C LEU A 190 6.14 20.75 1.54
N ALA A 191 5.22 21.61 1.97
CA ALA A 191 4.21 22.18 1.08
C ALA A 191 4.82 23.08 -0.02
N ALA A 192 5.98 23.68 0.23
CA ALA A 192 6.72 24.49 -0.73
C ALA A 192 7.62 23.66 -1.67
N SER A 193 7.73 22.34 -1.46
CA SER A 193 8.53 21.46 -2.31
C SER A 193 7.93 21.33 -3.71
N GLU A 194 8.79 21.24 -4.72
CA GLU A 194 8.40 20.91 -6.11
C GLU A 194 7.99 19.43 -6.25
N ASP A 195 8.40 18.57 -5.32
CA ASP A 195 8.03 17.14 -5.32
C ASP A 195 6.56 16.96 -4.86
N PRO A 196 5.68 16.37 -5.69
CA PRO A 196 4.30 16.08 -5.29
C PRO A 196 4.19 15.14 -4.09
N MET A 197 5.17 14.25 -3.87
CA MET A 197 5.19 13.34 -2.74
C MET A 197 5.41 14.08 -1.42
N ASP A 198 6.34 15.03 -1.40
CA ASP A 198 6.57 15.92 -0.25
C ASP A 198 5.29 16.68 0.11
N ARG A 199 4.61 17.26 -0.89
CA ARG A 199 3.34 17.97 -0.69
C ARG A 199 2.24 17.05 -0.17
N ALA A 200 2.17 15.82 -0.65
CA ALA A 200 1.24 14.81 -0.16
C ALA A 200 1.54 14.42 1.30
N ALA A 201 2.82 14.25 1.67
CA ALA A 201 3.22 14.01 3.05
C ALA A 201 2.89 15.21 3.96
N ALA A 202 3.07 16.45 3.48
CA ALA A 202 2.73 17.68 4.20
C ALA A 202 1.24 17.71 4.60
N ALA A 203 0.35 17.31 3.69
CA ALA A 203 -1.10 17.27 3.92
C ALA A 203 -1.50 16.24 4.99
N LEU A 204 -0.64 15.27 5.29
CA LEU A 204 -0.87 14.22 6.29
C LEU A 204 -0.28 14.56 7.67
N ILE A 205 0.42 15.69 7.84
CA ILE A 205 0.91 16.11 9.16
C ILE A 205 -0.26 16.69 9.97
N PRO A 206 -0.50 16.21 11.21
CA PRO A 206 -1.56 16.76 12.04
C PRO A 206 -1.21 18.19 12.48
N LYS A 207 -2.23 19.03 12.54
CA LYS A 207 -2.15 20.41 13.04
C LYS A 207 -1.82 20.47 14.53
#